data_AF-A0AAU8JJJ7-F1
#
_entry.id   AF-A0AAU8JJJ7-F1
#
_cell.length_a   1.000
_cell.length_b   1.000
_cell.length_c   1.000
_cell.angle_alpha   90.00
_cell.angle_beta   90.00
_cell.angle_gamma   90.00
#
_symmetry.space_group_name_H-M   'P 1'
#
loop_
_entity.id
_entity.type
_entity.pdbx_description
1 polymer ?
#
loop_
_entity_poly.entity_id
_entity_poly.type
_entity_poly.pdbx_seq_one_letter_code
_entity_poly.pdbx_strand_id
1 'polypeptide(L)'
;MNLSKLLELAQVFLKLGIIGFGGPAAHIAMMEDEVVHRRQWLTQEQFLDLVGATNLIPGSNSTEMAIHVGYIYAGGLGLIVAGTCFVFPAVLIMAVLA
;
A
#
# COMPACT_ATOMS: atom_id res chain seq x y z
N MET A 1 13.66 16.06 2.81
CA MET A 1 12.75 15.19 2.02
C MET A 1 13.63 14.21 1.25
N ASN A 2 13.59 12.91 1.59
CA ASN A 2 14.53 11.93 1.03
C ASN A 2 13.92 11.26 -0.21
N LEU A 3 14.47 11.58 -1.39
CA LEU A 3 14.03 11.00 -2.66
C LEU A 3 14.16 9.47 -2.67
N SER A 4 15.15 8.94 -1.96
CA SER A 4 15.37 7.49 -1.79
C SER A 4 14.17 6.78 -1.13
N LYS A 5 13.54 7.42 -0.13
CA LYS A 5 12.36 6.85 0.55
C LYS A 5 11.15 6.76 -0.38
N LEU A 6 10.94 7.78 -1.21
CA LEU A 6 9.84 7.81 -2.18
C LEU A 6 10.02 6.76 -3.27
N LEU A 7 11.25 6.56 -3.74
CA LEU A 7 11.57 5.56 -4.75
C LEU A 7 11.38 4.14 -4.23
N GLU A 8 11.81 3.89 -2.98
CA GLU A 8 11.62 2.61 -2.30
C GLU A 8 10.13 2.30 -2.11
N LEU A 9 9.35 3.32 -1.73
CA LEU A 9 7.90 3.20 -1.58
C LEU A 9 7.20 2.91 -2.92
N ALA A 10 7.58 3.63 -3.97
CA ALA A 10 7.06 3.41 -5.32
C ALA A 10 7.35 1.97 -5.81
N GLN A 11 8.57 1.47 -5.63
CA GLN A 11 8.92 0.10 -6.03
C GLN A 11 8.11 -0.96 -5.28
N VAL A 12 7.93 -0.77 -3.97
CA VAL A 12 7.15 -1.69 -3.13
C VAL A 12 5.69 -1.74 -3.57
N PHE A 13 5.03 -0.58 -3.64
CA PHE A 13 3.60 -0.54 -3.95
C PHE A 13 3.30 -0.90 -5.40
N LEU A 14 4.19 -0.56 -6.34
CA LEU A 14 4.09 -1.03 -7.72
C LEU A 14 4.22 -2.56 -7.80
N LYS A 15 5.19 -3.14 -7.08
CA LYS A 15 5.34 -4.60 -7.00
C LYS A 15 4.08 -5.23 -6.41
N LEU A 16 3.59 -4.74 -5.26
CA LEU A 16 2.37 -5.25 -4.63
C LEU A 16 1.14 -5.14 -5.55
N GLY A 17 1.00 -4.04 -6.30
CA GLY A 17 -0.09 -3.90 -7.27
C GLY A 17 0.00 -4.85 -8.46
N ILE A 18 1.21 -5.30 -8.84
CA ILE A 18 1.43 -6.29 -9.89
C ILE A 18 1.27 -7.73 -9.38
N ILE A 19 1.75 -8.03 -8.17
CA ILE A 19 1.74 -9.40 -7.62
C ILE A 19 0.52 -9.71 -6.74
N GLY A 20 -0.31 -8.70 -6.46
CA GLY A 20 -1.53 -8.78 -5.64
C GLY A 20 -2.66 -9.58 -6.29
N PHE A 21 -2.37 -10.73 -6.88
CA PHE A 21 -3.39 -11.66 -7.34
C PHE A 21 -3.80 -12.55 -6.16
N GLY A 22 -5.10 -12.62 -5.85
CA GLY A 22 -5.62 -13.41 -4.71
C GLY A 22 -6.71 -12.74 -3.88
N GLY A 23 -7.16 -11.53 -4.24
CA GLY A 23 -8.24 -10.81 -3.56
C GLY A 23 -7.77 -9.89 -2.42
N PRO A 24 -8.70 -9.25 -1.69
CA PRO A 24 -8.37 -8.21 -0.69
C PRO A 24 -7.56 -8.74 0.50
N ALA A 25 -7.85 -9.96 0.97
CA ALA A 25 -7.14 -10.57 2.09
C ALA A 25 -5.67 -10.88 1.74
N ALA A 26 -5.40 -11.33 0.51
CA ALA A 26 -4.05 -11.57 0.03
C ALA A 26 -3.24 -10.26 -0.04
N HIS A 27 -3.86 -9.17 -0.50
CA HIS A 27 -3.21 -7.86 -0.52
C HIS A 27 -2.82 -7.39 0.88
N ILE A 28 -3.73 -7.51 1.86
CA ILE A 28 -3.44 -7.09 3.25
C ILE A 28 -2.29 -7.93 3.81
N ALA A 29 -2.31 -9.25 3.64
CA ALA A 29 -1.22 -10.12 4.11
C ALA A 29 0.14 -9.81 3.46
N MET A 30 0.16 -9.53 2.14
CA MET A 30 1.37 -9.12 1.44
C MET A 30 1.88 -7.75 1.93
N MET A 31 0.96 -6.84 2.25
CA MET A 31 1.29 -5.52 2.80
C MET A 31 1.86 -5.66 4.21
N GLU A 32 1.33 -6.56 5.03
CA GLU A 32 1.86 -6.86 6.37
C GLU A 32 3.30 -7.42 6.28
N ASP A 33 3.56 -8.41 5.42
CA ASP A 33 4.90 -8.98 5.26
C ASP A 33 5.93 -7.91 4.84
N GLU A 34 5.59 -7.08 3.86
CA GLU A 34 6.54 -6.11 3.32
C GLU A 34 6.74 -4.91 4.26
N VAL A 35 5.67 -4.38 4.85
CA VAL A 35 5.69 -3.14 5.63
C VAL A 35 6.08 -3.38 7.09
N VAL A 36 5.69 -4.52 7.68
CA VAL A 36 5.96 -4.85 9.10
C VAL A 36 7.18 -5.74 9.25
N HIS A 37 7.28 -6.82 8.49
CA HIS A 37 8.30 -7.85 8.69
C HIS A 37 9.60 -7.54 7.94
N ARG A 38 9.52 -7.26 6.63
CA ARG A 38 10.72 -7.04 5.80
C ARG A 38 11.35 -5.69 6.03
N ARG A 39 10.55 -4.62 6.01
CA ARG A 39 11.08 -3.25 6.04
C ARG A 39 10.88 -2.53 7.36
N GLN A 40 10.02 -3.07 8.24
CA GLN A 40 9.77 -2.51 9.58
C GLN A 40 9.39 -1.02 9.55
N TRP A 41 8.63 -0.61 8.54
CA TRP A 41 8.11 0.76 8.42
C TRP A 41 7.00 1.03 9.43
N LEU A 42 6.27 -0.03 9.82
CA LEU A 42 5.23 -0.02 10.83
C LEU A 42 5.45 -1.17 11.81
N THR A 43 4.99 -0.99 13.05
CA THR A 43 4.84 -2.12 13.98
C THR A 43 3.59 -2.92 13.65
N GLN A 44 3.53 -4.17 14.12
CA GLN A 44 2.35 -5.01 13.93
C GLN A 44 1.09 -4.40 14.56
N GLU A 45 1.22 -3.74 15.71
CA GLU A 45 0.12 -3.00 16.35
C GLU A 45 -0.38 -1.84 15.47
N GLN A 46 0.54 -1.02 14.94
CA GLN A 46 0.16 0.09 14.04
C GLN A 46 -0.54 -0.39 12.78
N PHE A 47 -0.09 -1.53 12.24
CA PHE A 47 -0.71 -2.16 11.09
C PHE A 47 -2.13 -2.65 11.41
N LEU A 48 -2.31 -3.33 12.54
CA LEU A 48 -3.61 -3.80 13.01
C LEU A 48 -4.59 -2.65 13.29
N ASP A 49 -4.12 -1.54 13.87
CA ASP A 49 -4.92 -0.33 14.06
C ASP A 49 -5.38 0.27 12.73
N LEU A 50 -4.51 0.31 11.72
CA LEU A 50 -4.86 0.74 10.36
C LEU A 50 -5.88 -0.19 9.71
N VAL A 51 -5.71 -1.51 9.85
CA VAL A 51 -6.67 -2.51 9.35
C VAL A 51 -8.02 -2.33 10.05
N GLY A 52 -8.03 -2.10 11.36
CA GLY A 52 -9.24 -1.82 12.13
C GLY A 52 -9.93 -0.55 11.67
N ALA A 53 -9.17 0.52 11.43
CA ALA A 53 -9.68 1.81 10.95
C ALA A 53 -10.28 1.71 9.54
N THR A 54 -9.58 1.05 8.62
CA THR A 54 -10.07 0.84 7.25
C THR A 54 -11.32 -0.05 7.20
N ASN A 55 -11.41 -1.09 8.04
CA ASN A 55 -12.65 -1.88 8.14
C ASN A 55 -13.83 -1.11 8.76
N LEU A 56 -13.57 -0.04 9.51
CA LEU A 56 -14.61 0.81 10.11
C LEU A 56 -15.18 1.82 9.09
N ILE A 57 -14.40 2.22 8.10
CA ILE A 57 -14.78 3.20 7.08
C ILE A 57 -15.19 2.44 5.82
N PRO A 58 -16.43 2.59 5.30
CA PRO A 58 -16.81 1.94 4.06
C PRO A 58 -15.97 2.50 2.89
N GLY A 59 -14.98 1.73 2.44
CA GLY A 59 -13.97 2.15 1.45
C GLY A 59 -13.15 0.99 0.87
N SER A 60 -12.15 1.32 0.05
CA SER A 60 -11.20 0.34 -0.49
C SER A 60 -10.07 0.09 0.50
N ASN A 61 -10.23 -0.90 1.38
CA ASN A 61 -9.26 -1.21 2.45
C ASN A 61 -7.81 -1.28 1.95
N SER A 62 -7.56 -1.94 0.82
CA SER A 62 -6.19 -2.09 0.28
C SER A 62 -5.59 -0.75 -0.18
N THR A 63 -6.40 0.15 -0.71
CA THR A 63 -5.92 1.46 -1.20
C THR A 63 -5.68 2.42 -0.04
N GLU A 64 -6.59 2.45 0.95
CA GLU A 64 -6.41 3.29 2.14
C GLU A 64 -5.18 2.84 2.95
N MET A 65 -4.98 1.53 3.11
CA MET A 65 -3.77 0.99 3.72
C MET A 65 -2.50 1.48 3.01
N ALA A 66 -2.45 1.40 1.68
CA ALA A 66 -1.29 1.88 0.92
C ALA A 66 -1.04 3.39 1.13
N ILE A 67 -2.09 4.19 1.10
CA ILE A 67 -2.02 5.65 1.31
C ILE A 67 -1.52 5.99 2.72
N HIS A 68 -2.07 5.34 3.75
CA HIS A 68 -1.67 5.59 5.14
C HIS A 68 -0.25 5.13 5.42
N VAL A 69 0.17 3.97 4.89
CA VAL A 69 1.57 3.50 4.97
C VAL A 69 2.51 4.51 4.29
N GLY A 70 2.14 4.98 3.11
CA GLY A 70 2.87 6.03 2.38
C GLY A 70 3.04 7.31 3.19
N TYR A 71 1.96 7.74 3.84
CA TYR A 71 1.96 8.92 4.70
C TYR A 71 2.88 8.75 5.92
N ILE A 72 2.80 7.60 6.61
CA ILE A 72 3.60 7.36 7.84
C ILE A 72 5.09 7.26 7.49
N TYR A 73 5.45 6.61 6.38
CA TYR A 73 6.85 6.38 6.03
C TYR A 73 7.54 7.59 5.36
N ALA A 74 6.84 8.31 4.48
CA ALA A 74 7.41 9.35 3.62
C ALA A 74 6.65 10.71 3.65
N GLY A 75 5.65 10.86 4.52
CA GLY A 75 4.87 12.10 4.68
C GLY A 75 3.87 12.34 3.56
N GLY A 76 3.41 13.59 3.39
CA GLY A 76 2.33 13.94 2.45
C GLY A 76 2.59 13.55 0.98
N LEU A 77 3.84 13.61 0.50
CA LEU A 77 4.17 13.13 -0.85
C LEU A 77 4.18 11.59 -0.94
N GLY A 78 4.50 10.91 0.17
CA GLY A 78 4.40 9.46 0.27
C GLY A 78 2.98 8.96 0.06
N LEU A 79 1.97 9.70 0.55
CA LEU A 79 0.55 9.42 0.29
C LEU A 79 0.23 9.39 -1.21
N ILE A 80 0.70 10.40 -1.98
CA ILE A 80 0.38 10.50 -3.42
C ILE A 80 1.09 9.37 -4.18
N VAL A 81 2.37 9.14 -3.87
CA VAL A 81 3.18 8.12 -4.55
C VAL A 81 2.68 6.72 -4.24
N ALA A 82 2.36 6.41 -2.99
CA ALA A 82 1.83 5.10 -2.60
C ALA A 82 0.50 4.79 -3.29
N GLY A 83 -0.45 5.73 -3.19
CA GLY A 83 -1.78 5.58 -3.76
C GLY A 83 -1.71 5.44 -5.28
N THR A 84 -0.93 6.30 -5.95
CA THR A 84 -0.79 6.24 -7.41
C THR A 84 -0.10 4.95 -7.85
N CYS A 85 1.02 4.57 -7.24
CA CYS A 85 1.74 3.33 -7.61
C CYS A 85 0.97 2.05 -7.29
N PHE A 86 0.06 2.08 -6.30
CA PHE A 86 -0.80 0.94 -5.98
C PHE A 86 -1.99 0.81 -6.94
N VAL A 87 -2.63 1.94 -7.30
CA VAL A 87 -3.80 1.97 -8.19
C VAL A 87 -3.40 1.82 -9.67
N PHE A 88 -2.25 2.35 -10.06
CA PHE A 88 -1.80 2.38 -11.46
C PHE A 88 -1.74 0.99 -12.12
N PRO A 89 -1.17 -0.07 -11.50
CA PRO A 89 -1.18 -1.41 -12.07
C PRO A 89 -2.60 -1.96 -12.28
N ALA A 90 -3.50 -1.74 -11.32
CA ALA A 90 -4.88 -2.21 -11.41
C ALA A 90 -5.65 -1.54 -12.56
N VAL A 91 -5.46 -0.23 -12.73
CA VAL A 91 -6.04 0.53 -13.87
C VAL A 91 -5.48 0.05 -15.19
N LEU A 92 -4.18 -0.23 -15.27
CA LEU A 92 -3.51 -0.66 -16.50
C LEU A 92 -3.96 -2.07 -16.91
N ILE A 93 -4.09 -2.99 -15.95
CA ILE A 93 -4.63 -4.34 -16.19
C ILE A 93 -6.09 -4.25 -16.67
N MET A 94 -6.93 -3.45 -16.01
CA MET A 94 -8.31 -3.22 -16.45
C MET A 94 -8.38 -2.63 -17.86
N ALA A 95 -7.55 -1.62 -18.16
CA ALA A 95 -7.54 -0.98 -19.48
C ALA A 95 -7.07 -1.91 -20.61
N VAL A 96 -6.22 -2.91 -20.33
CA VAL A 96 -5.78 -3.92 -21.30
C VAL A 96 -6.83 -5.01 -21.50
N LEU A 97 -7.61 -5.34 -20.46
CA LEU A 97 -8.65 -6.36 -20.50
C LEU A 97 -10.03 -5.86 -21.00
N ALA A 98 -10.28 -4.54 -20.93
CA ALA A 98 -11.55 -3.90 -21.29
C ALA A 98 -11.76 -3.71 -22.80
#